data_AF-A0A3L6QL19-F1
#
_entry.id   AF-A0A3L6QL19-F1
#
_cell.length_a   1.000
_cell.length_b   1.000
_cell.length_c   1.000
_cell.angle_alpha   90.00
_cell.angle_beta   90.00
_cell.angle_gamma   90.00
#
_symmetry.space_group_name_H-M   'P 1'
#
loop_
_entity.id
_entity.type
_entity.pdbx_description
1 polymer ?
#
loop_
_entity_poly.entity_id
_entity_poly.type
_entity_poly.pdbx_seq_one_letter_code
_entity_poly.pdbx_strand_id
1 'polypeptide(L)'
;MRVAGAGGMCAYMSPERMDPEGFGAAPPSAAADFSSDVWALGVVLLECHVGRFPLVAPGERPDWAALVVAVCFGGAPDVPVAATPEFTSFVRRCLEKEWRRRATVEELLGHPFVSGSPPCCATNEWLTNFHDELPIVRK
;
A
#
# COMPACT_ATOMS: atom_id res chain seq x y z
N MET A 1 -2.17 18.52 26.99
CA MET A 1 -1.55 17.22 26.64
C MET A 1 -1.50 17.14 25.12
N ARG A 2 -0.31 17.26 24.51
CA ARG A 2 -0.17 17.21 23.05
C ARG A 2 -0.30 15.75 22.62
N VAL A 3 -1.41 15.39 21.97
CA VAL A 3 -1.54 14.11 21.27
C VAL A 3 -0.64 14.20 20.04
N ALA A 4 0.50 13.53 20.09
CA ALA A 4 1.29 13.27 18.89
C ALA A 4 0.39 12.50 17.91
N GLY A 5 0.24 13.00 16.69
CA GLY A 5 -0.56 12.37 15.65
C GLY A 5 0.04 11.04 15.23
N ALA A 6 -0.36 9.96 15.91
CA ALA A 6 -0.03 8.57 15.58
C ALA A 6 -0.88 8.01 14.42
N GLY A 7 -1.55 8.87 13.65
CA GLY A 7 -2.46 8.43 12.57
C GLY A 7 -1.77 7.99 11.28
N GLY A 8 -0.52 8.42 11.05
CA GLY A 8 0.17 8.21 9.77
C GLY A 8 0.60 6.76 9.53
N MET A 9 1.30 6.13 10.47
CA MET A 9 1.81 4.76 10.29
C MET A 9 0.70 3.70 10.40
N CYS A 10 -0.32 3.97 11.23
CA CYS A 10 -1.45 3.08 11.45
C CYS A 10 -2.29 2.82 10.19
N ALA A 11 -2.34 3.79 9.27
CA ALA A 11 -3.10 3.69 8.03
C ALA A 11 -2.58 2.60 7.07
N TYR A 12 -1.32 2.19 7.22
CA TYR A 12 -0.65 1.19 6.37
C TYR A 12 -0.45 -0.16 7.07
N MET A 13 -1.01 -0.34 8.29
CA MET A 13 -0.91 -1.61 9.00
C MET A 13 -1.68 -2.71 8.28
N SER A 14 -1.13 -3.92 8.30
CA SER A 14 -1.75 -5.12 7.74
C SER A 14 -2.85 -5.69 8.65
N PRO A 15 -3.79 -6.49 8.11
CA PRO A 15 -4.90 -7.05 8.87
C PRO A 15 -4.45 -7.84 10.11
N GLU A 16 -3.41 -8.65 10.00
CA GLU A 16 -2.88 -9.46 11.11
C GLU A 16 -2.21 -8.64 12.22
N ARG A 17 -1.85 -7.38 11.94
CA ARG A 17 -1.36 -6.44 12.97
C ARG A 17 -2.49 -5.69 13.66
N MET A 18 -3.59 -5.44 12.93
CA MET A 18 -4.78 -4.79 13.47
C MET A 18 -5.65 -5.76 14.28
N ASP A 19 -5.80 -6.99 13.79
CA ASP A 19 -6.58 -8.06 14.42
C ASP A 19 -5.80 -9.39 14.42
N PRO A 20 -4.88 -9.58 15.38
CA PRO A 20 -4.09 -10.80 15.49
C PRO A 20 -4.94 -12.06 15.75
N GLU A 21 -6.09 -11.93 16.40
CA GLU A 21 -6.96 -13.08 16.70
C GLU A 21 -7.72 -13.53 15.44
N GLY A 22 -8.27 -12.59 14.67
CA GLY A 22 -9.02 -12.88 13.45
C GLY A 22 -8.19 -13.44 12.29
N PHE A 23 -6.91 -13.08 12.20
CA PHE A 23 -5.99 -13.54 11.13
C PHE A 23 -4.99 -14.62 11.59
N GLY A 24 -5.20 -15.16 12.80
CA GLY A 24 -4.36 -16.17 13.41
C GLY A 24 -2.97 -15.64 13.71
N ALA A 25 -2.79 -15.24 14.98
CA ALA A 25 -1.63 -14.51 15.48
C ALA A 25 -0.36 -14.97 14.79
N ALA A 26 0.23 -14.06 14.01
CA ALA A 26 1.50 -14.35 13.38
C ALA A 26 2.53 -14.55 14.51
N PRO A 27 3.15 -15.73 14.64
CA PRO A 27 4.25 -15.87 15.59
C PRO A 27 5.32 -14.84 15.20
N PRO A 28 5.95 -14.17 16.18
CA PRO A 28 7.00 -13.20 15.89
C PRO A 28 8.07 -13.89 15.05
N SER A 29 8.15 -13.50 13.78
CA SER A 29 8.97 -14.13 12.77
C SER A 29 9.23 -13.16 11.64
N ALA A 30 10.42 -13.23 11.05
CA ALA A 30 10.78 -12.39 9.93
C ALA A 30 9.80 -12.53 8.75
N ALA A 31 9.25 -13.73 8.52
CA ALA A 31 8.26 -13.97 7.46
C ALA A 31 6.97 -13.15 7.67
N ALA A 32 6.49 -13.04 8.91
CA ALA A 32 5.32 -12.24 9.24
C ALA A 32 5.61 -10.73 9.13
N ASP A 33 6.81 -10.30 9.53
CA ASP A 33 7.27 -8.92 9.40
C ASP A 33 7.35 -8.51 7.91
N PHE A 34 8.02 -9.30 7.08
CA PHE A 34 8.09 -9.05 5.64
C PHE A 34 6.73 -9.09 4.96
N SER A 35 5.84 -10.01 5.35
CA SER A 35 4.47 -10.04 4.82
C SER A 35 3.73 -8.75 5.20
N SER A 36 3.89 -8.24 6.42
CA SER A 36 3.31 -6.96 6.86
C SER A 36 3.82 -5.78 6.01
N ASP A 37 5.12 -5.76 5.70
CA ASP A 37 5.72 -4.72 4.86
C ASP A 37 5.21 -4.78 3.40
N VAL A 38 4.99 -5.99 2.88
CA VAL A 38 4.39 -6.19 1.54
C VAL A 38 2.98 -5.58 1.46
N TRP A 39 2.18 -5.71 2.52
CA TRP A 39 0.88 -5.05 2.59
C TRP A 39 1.02 -3.53 2.54
N ALA A 40 1.89 -2.96 3.38
CA ALA A 40 2.12 -1.52 3.42
C ALA A 40 2.56 -0.98 2.05
N LEU A 41 3.42 -1.71 1.35
CA LEU A 41 3.81 -1.41 -0.03
C LEU A 41 2.61 -1.36 -0.97
N GLY A 42 1.71 -2.35 -0.91
CA GLY A 42 0.50 -2.38 -1.73
C GLY A 42 -0.39 -1.16 -1.52
N VAL A 43 -0.56 -0.74 -0.26
CA VAL A 43 -1.38 0.46 0.07
C VAL A 43 -0.72 1.72 -0.47
N VAL A 44 0.60 1.88 -0.31
CA VAL A 44 1.36 3.03 -0.84
C VAL A 44 1.29 3.08 -2.37
N LEU A 45 1.45 1.96 -3.06
CA LEU A 45 1.37 1.93 -4.52
C LEU A 45 -0.02 2.33 -5.02
N LEU A 46 -1.07 1.85 -4.35
CA LEU A 46 -2.43 2.22 -4.68
C LEU A 46 -2.69 3.70 -4.41
N GLU A 47 -2.19 4.25 -3.29
CA GLU A 47 -2.25 5.67 -2.99
C GLU A 47 -1.55 6.52 -4.05
N CYS A 48 -0.34 6.14 -4.47
CA CYS A 48 0.40 6.83 -5.53
C CYS A 48 -0.36 6.81 -6.86
N HIS A 49 -1.02 5.70 -7.19
CA HIS A 49 -1.79 5.58 -8.42
C HIS A 49 -3.09 6.40 -8.40
N VAL A 50 -3.78 6.45 -7.25
CA VAL A 50 -5.06 7.17 -7.10
C VAL A 50 -4.86 8.64 -6.77
N GLY A 51 -3.70 9.03 -6.23
CA GLY A 51 -3.37 10.39 -5.78
C GLY A 51 -3.97 10.78 -4.43
N ARG A 52 -4.53 9.81 -3.68
CA ARG A 52 -5.11 9.98 -2.35
C ARG A 52 -5.15 8.65 -1.61
N PHE A 53 -5.29 8.70 -0.29
CA PHE A 53 -5.41 7.50 0.53
C PHE A 53 -6.60 6.61 0.07
N PRO A 54 -6.36 5.32 -0.23
CA PRO A 54 -7.32 4.51 -0.97
C PRO A 54 -8.37 3.81 -0.09
N LEU A 55 -8.15 3.70 1.22
CA LEU A 55 -9.01 2.92 2.12
C LEU A 55 -10.11 3.74 2.80
N VAL A 56 -10.16 5.06 2.57
CA VAL A 56 -11.23 5.95 3.06
C VAL A 56 -11.84 6.78 1.94
N ALA A 57 -13.05 7.28 2.20
CA ALA A 57 -13.74 8.14 1.26
C ALA A 57 -12.96 9.45 1.02
N PRO A 58 -13.05 10.04 -0.18
CA PRO A 58 -12.43 11.33 -0.46
C PRO A 58 -12.84 12.40 0.55
N GLY A 59 -11.86 13.07 1.16
CA GLY A 59 -12.10 14.16 2.11
C GLY A 59 -12.30 13.73 3.57
N GLU A 60 -12.35 12.43 3.86
CA GLU A 60 -12.41 11.91 5.22
C GLU A 60 -11.01 11.71 5.81
N ARG A 61 -10.89 11.97 7.11
CA ARG A 61 -9.69 11.58 7.86
C ARG A 61 -9.91 10.15 8.37
N PRO A 62 -8.99 9.21 8.09
CA PRO A 62 -9.09 7.87 8.63
C PRO A 62 -9.02 7.92 10.16
N ASP A 63 -10.11 7.55 10.82
CA ASP A 63 -10.04 7.14 12.23
C ASP A 63 -9.68 5.65 12.32
N TRP A 64 -9.27 5.24 13.51
CA TRP A 64 -8.81 3.86 13.74
C TRP A 64 -9.90 2.82 13.47
N ALA A 65 -11.16 3.10 13.80
CA ALA A 65 -12.25 2.14 13.63
C ALA A 65 -12.56 1.94 12.14
N ALA A 66 -12.60 3.03 11.37
CA ALA A 66 -12.78 2.98 9.92
C ALA A 66 -11.66 2.21 9.23
N LEU A 67 -10.40 2.40 9.66
CA LEU A 67 -9.25 1.66 9.15
C LEU A 67 -9.37 0.16 9.44
N VAL A 68 -9.68 -0.22 10.68
CA VAL A 68 -9.87 -1.64 11.05
C VAL A 68 -11.00 -2.26 10.23
N VAL A 69 -12.11 -1.56 10.04
CA VAL A 69 -13.23 -2.04 9.21
C VAL A 69 -12.78 -2.25 7.76
N ALA A 70 -12.14 -1.26 7.14
CA ALA A 70 -11.69 -1.36 5.76
C ALA A 70 -10.65 -2.49 5.55
N VAL A 71 -9.65 -2.55 6.42
CA VAL A 71 -8.52 -3.49 6.32
C VAL A 71 -8.93 -4.92 6.67
N CYS A 72 -9.57 -5.13 7.83
CA CYS A 72 -9.90 -6.48 8.29
C CYS A 72 -11.16 -7.02 7.63
N PHE A 73 -12.21 -6.20 7.48
CA PHE A 73 -13.55 -6.67 7.09
C PHE A 73 -14.00 -6.23 5.69
N GLY A 74 -13.35 -5.23 5.09
CA GLY A 74 -13.69 -4.72 3.75
C GLY A 74 -13.42 -5.71 2.60
N GLY A 75 -13.88 -5.37 1.39
CA GLY A 75 -13.46 -6.09 0.18
C GLY A 75 -11.98 -5.86 -0.15
N ALA A 76 -11.47 -6.60 -1.14
CA ALA A 76 -10.17 -6.24 -1.72
C ALA A 76 -10.25 -4.80 -2.30
N PRO A 77 -9.24 -3.95 -2.10
CA PRO A 77 -9.27 -2.59 -2.62
C PRO A 77 -9.47 -2.59 -4.13
N ASP A 78 -10.47 -1.84 -4.60
CA ASP A 78 -10.71 -1.67 -6.03
C ASP A 78 -9.56 -0.88 -6.65
N VAL A 79 -8.88 -1.49 -7.62
CA VAL A 79 -7.89 -0.80 -8.43
C VAL A 79 -8.62 -0.09 -9.57
N PRO A 80 -8.43 1.23 -9.77
CA PRO A 80 -9.14 1.96 -10.81
C PRO A 80 -8.96 1.37 -12.21
N VAL A 81 -9.95 1.59 -13.09
CA VAL A 81 -9.96 1.10 -14.49
C VAL A 81 -8.76 1.61 -15.31
N ALA A 82 -8.12 2.71 -14.90
CA ALA A 82 -6.96 3.29 -15.58
C ALA A 82 -5.63 2.56 -15.29
N ALA A 83 -5.61 1.56 -14.41
CA ALA A 83 -4.42 0.78 -14.13
C ALA A 83 -4.11 -0.25 -15.21
N THR A 84 -2.82 -0.54 -15.42
CA THR A 84 -2.43 -1.67 -16.28
C THR A 84 -2.82 -2.99 -15.62
N PRO A 85 -3.09 -4.05 -16.41
CA PRO A 85 -3.35 -5.38 -15.87
C PRO A 85 -2.22 -5.88 -14.96
N GLU A 86 -0.96 -5.56 -15.30
CA GLU A 86 0.22 -5.94 -14.54
C GLU A 86 0.27 -5.21 -13.19
N PHE A 87 0.00 -3.90 -13.16
CA PHE A 87 -0.07 -3.15 -11.90
C PHE A 87 -1.21 -3.67 -11.01
N THR A 88 -2.38 -3.89 -11.60
CA THR A 88 -3.55 -4.42 -10.89
C THR A 88 -3.26 -5.78 -10.28
N SER A 89 -2.64 -6.68 -11.05
CA SER A 89 -2.21 -7.99 -10.56
C SER A 89 -1.19 -7.87 -9.42
N PHE A 90 -0.18 -6.99 -9.57
CA PHE A 90 0.84 -6.79 -8.54
C PHE A 90 0.24 -6.30 -7.22
N VAL A 91 -0.57 -5.24 -7.26
CA VAL A 91 -1.21 -4.67 -6.07
C VAL A 91 -2.12 -5.69 -5.39
N ARG A 92 -2.87 -6.49 -6.15
CA ARG A 92 -3.70 -7.57 -5.58
C ARG A 92 -2.88 -8.62 -4.82
N ARG A 93 -1.68 -8.96 -5.30
CA ARG A 93 -0.78 -9.88 -4.60
C ARG A 93 -0.22 -9.28 -3.31
N CYS A 94 0.01 -7.97 -3.27
CA CYS A 94 0.42 -7.27 -2.06
C CYS A 94 -0.71 -7.16 -1.03
N LEU A 95 -1.95 -6.94 -1.49
CA LEU A 95 -3.13 -6.69 -0.65
C LEU A 95 -3.96 -7.95 -0.37
N GLU A 96 -3.33 -9.12 -0.40
CA GLU A 96 -3.93 -10.35 0.11
C GLU A 96 -4.04 -10.29 1.64
N LYS A 97 -5.24 -10.53 2.15
CA LYS A 97 -5.55 -10.38 3.57
C LYS A 97 -4.95 -11.50 4.40
N GLU A 98 -4.99 -12.73 3.89
CA GLU A 98 -4.33 -13.85 4.56
C GLU A 98 -2.82 -13.73 4.37
N TRP A 99 -2.10 -13.34 5.43
CA TRP A 99 -0.67 -13.05 5.37
C TRP A 99 0.18 -14.24 4.90
N ARG A 100 -0.30 -15.49 5.09
CA ARG A 100 0.35 -16.72 4.61
C ARG A 100 0.17 -16.97 3.11
N ARG A 101 -0.82 -16.32 2.49
CA ARG A 101 -1.10 -16.38 1.03
C ARG A 101 -0.61 -15.15 0.30
N ARG A 102 -0.25 -14.09 1.03
CA ARG A 102 0.35 -12.86 0.50
C ARG A 102 1.69 -13.18 -0.15
N ALA A 103 1.95 -12.54 -1.29
CA ALA A 103 3.15 -12.84 -2.06
C ALA A 103 4.43 -12.49 -1.29
N THR A 104 5.47 -13.31 -1.44
CA THR A 104 6.78 -13.01 -0.86
C THR A 104 7.51 -11.95 -1.68
N VAL A 105 8.54 -11.33 -1.09
CA VAL A 105 9.37 -10.34 -1.79
C VAL A 105 9.99 -10.94 -3.05
N GLU A 106 10.48 -12.17 -2.98
CA GLU A 106 11.07 -12.89 -4.12
C GLU A 106 10.05 -13.09 -5.24
N GLU A 107 8.82 -13.47 -4.91
CA GLU A 107 7.75 -13.64 -5.88
C GLU A 107 7.29 -12.32 -6.51
N LEU A 108 7.36 -11.21 -5.76
CA LEU A 108 7.05 -9.87 -6.25
C LEU A 108 8.14 -9.34 -7.17
N LEU A 109 9.41 -9.57 -6.85
CA LEU A 109 10.55 -9.22 -7.72
C LEU A 109 10.48 -9.92 -9.08
N GLY A 110 9.95 -11.15 -9.12
CA GLY A 110 9.70 -11.89 -10.36
C GLY A 110 8.44 -11.46 -11.12
N HIS A 111 7.55 -10.67 -10.52
CA HIS A 111 6.25 -10.34 -11.12
C HIS A 111 6.43 -9.45 -12.37
N PRO A 112 5.64 -9.64 -13.45
CA PRO A 112 5.78 -8.88 -14.70
C PRO A 112 5.74 -7.35 -14.56
N PHE A 113 5.08 -6.84 -13.52
CA PHE A 113 5.08 -5.41 -13.19
C PHE A 113 6.49 -4.87 -12.86
N VAL A 114 7.34 -5.69 -12.23
CA VAL A 114 8.70 -5.33 -11.80
C VAL A 114 9.74 -5.86 -12.79
N SER A 115 9.56 -7.10 -13.27
CA SER A 115 10.50 -7.77 -14.17
C SER A 115 10.29 -7.41 -15.65
N GLY A 116 9.17 -6.79 -16.00
CA GLY A 116 8.89 -6.29 -17.33
C GLY A 116 9.88 -5.18 -17.70
N SER A 117 10.46 -5.26 -18.90
CA SER A 117 11.25 -4.14 -19.44
C SER A 117 10.39 -2.87 -19.39
N PRO A 118 10.93 -1.73 -18.92
CA PRO A 118 10.20 -0.49 -19.03
C PRO A 118 9.85 -0.24 -20.50
N PRO A 119 8.67 0.34 -20.82
CA PRO A 119 8.48 0.95 -22.12
C PRO A 119 9.66 1.90 -22.38
N CYS A 120 10.01 2.09 -23.65
CA CYS A 120 11.25 2.69 -24.17
C CYS A 120 11.60 4.11 -23.65
N CYS A 121 10.82 4.65 -22.72
CA CYS A 121 10.84 5.98 -22.14
C CYS A 121 11.27 6.01 -20.67
N ALA A 122 12.06 5.04 -20.19
CA ALA A 122 12.81 5.18 -18.94
C ALA A 122 14.01 6.15 -19.12
N THR A 123 13.73 7.39 -19.54
CA THR A 123 14.60 8.52 -19.25
C THR A 123 14.22 9.03 -17.86
N ASN A 124 15.22 9.40 -17.05
CA ASN A 124 15.04 9.99 -15.72
C ASN A 124 14.42 11.40 -15.77
N GLU A 125 13.70 11.71 -16.86
CA GLU A 125 13.18 13.02 -17.24
C GLU A 125 12.07 13.48 -16.28
N TRP A 126 11.29 12.53 -15.74
CA TRP A 126 10.35 12.82 -14.67
C TRP A 126 11.05 13.27 -13.38
N LEU A 127 12.16 12.64 -12.99
CA LEU A 127 12.91 13.03 -11.78
C LEU A 127 13.51 14.44 -11.91
N THR A 128 13.92 14.84 -13.12
CA THR A 128 14.41 16.21 -13.36
C THR A 128 13.28 17.23 -13.33
N ASN A 129 12.09 16.90 -13.85
CA ASN A 129 10.97 17.85 -13.92
C ASN A 129 10.18 17.97 -12.59
N PHE A 130 10.30 17.00 -11.67
CA PHE A 130 9.64 17.07 -10.36
C PHE A 130 10.09 18.28 -9.51
N HIS A 131 11.29 18.80 -9.73
CA HIS A 131 11.81 19.94 -8.97
C HIS A 131 11.24 21.31 -9.43
N ASP A 132 10.72 21.41 -10.65
CA ASP A 132 10.26 22.68 -11.22
C ASP A 132 8.79 23.00 -10.88
N GLU A 133 7.99 22.00 -10.49
CA GLU A 133 6.53 22.12 -10.28
C GLU A 133 6.11 22.31 -8.81
N LEU A 134 7.04 22.33 -7.85
CA LEU A 134 6.72 22.58 -6.44
C LEU A 134 6.86 24.08 -6.13
N PRO A 135 5.78 24.86 -6.01
CA PRO A 135 5.87 26.17 -5.38
C PRO A 135 6.30 25.94 -3.94
N ILE A 136 7.58 26.25 -3.66
CA ILE A 136 8.11 26.27 -2.31
C ILE A 136 7.29 27.32 -1.55
N VAL A 137 6.31 26.88 -0.77
CA VAL A 137 5.66 27.73 0.23
C VAL A 137 6.72 27.98 1.31
N ARG A 138 7.57 28.97 1.08
CA ARG A 138 8.44 29.56 2.09
C ARG A 138 7.52 30.30 3.07
N LYS A 139 7.41 29.78 4.29
CA LYS A 139 6.93 30.53 5.44
C LYS A 139 8.00 31.52 5.90
#